data_AF-A0A927V1X6-F1
#
_entry.id   AF-A0A927V1X6-F1
#
_cell.length_a   1.000
_cell.length_b   1.000
_cell.length_c   1.000
_cell.angle_alpha   90.00
_cell.angle_beta   90.00
_cell.angle_gamma   90.00
#
_symmetry.space_group_name_H-M   'P 1'
#
loop_
_entity.id
_entity.type
_entity.pdbx_description
1 polymer ?
#
loop_
_entity_poly.entity_id
_entity_poly.type
_entity_poly.pdbx_seq_one_letter_code
_entity_poly.pdbx_strand_id
1 'polypeptide(L)'
;MEIIEYFSADNKEHWLSKIKESDWGAGQYLHELLKNQQLKELTGESTKVLMLVDGENLVSFCTFAEKDDIQPTDLTPWIGWVYTFPEYRGNHYSGKLLGYAETLAVEDGIKAIYISTNHEGLYEKYGYKFFKVMKDIEGEDSRVYVRHL
;
A
#
# COMPACT_ATOMS: atom_id res chain seq x y z
N MET A 1 3.28 -15.49 -11.49
CA MET A 1 2.90 -14.25 -10.78
C MET A 1 1.40 -14.11 -10.60
N GLU A 2 0.97 -13.93 -9.36
CA GLU A 2 -0.42 -13.75 -8.94
C GLU A 2 -0.49 -12.70 -7.83
N ILE A 3 -1.66 -12.06 -7.66
CA ILE A 3 -1.91 -11.16 -6.54
C ILE A 3 -2.72 -11.93 -5.50
N ILE A 4 -2.22 -11.97 -4.27
CA ILE A 4 -2.89 -12.55 -3.12
C ILE A 4 -3.08 -11.49 -2.03
N GLU A 5 -3.96 -11.75 -1.07
CA GLU A 5 -4.24 -10.86 0.05
C GLU A 5 -3.82 -11.56 1.36
N TYR A 6 -3.01 -10.88 2.18
CA TYR A 6 -2.37 -11.47 3.36
C TYR A 6 -3.34 -12.11 4.36
N PHE A 7 -4.46 -11.46 4.70
CA PHE A 7 -5.36 -11.95 5.74
C PHE A 7 -6.13 -13.21 5.32
N SER A 8 -6.35 -13.40 4.02
CA SER A 8 -7.01 -14.56 3.40
C SER A 8 -6.04 -15.59 2.81
N ALA A 9 -4.74 -15.28 2.74
CA ALA A 9 -3.73 -16.21 2.23
C ALA A 9 -3.48 -17.38 3.17
N ASP A 10 -3.23 -18.55 2.57
CA ASP A 10 -2.64 -19.68 3.28
C ASP A 10 -1.21 -19.35 3.73
N ASN A 11 -0.75 -20.00 4.81
CA ASN A 11 0.62 -19.89 5.32
C ASN A 11 1.06 -18.43 5.62
N LYS A 12 0.27 -17.71 6.43
CA LYS A 12 0.56 -16.33 6.84
C LYS A 12 1.95 -16.15 7.48
N GLU A 13 2.47 -17.16 8.19
CA GLU A 13 3.80 -17.10 8.79
C GLU A 13 4.90 -16.97 7.73
N HIS A 14 4.78 -17.69 6.62
CA HIS A 14 5.69 -17.55 5.48
C HIS A 14 5.65 -16.13 4.89
N TRP A 15 4.45 -15.63 4.60
CA TRP A 15 4.31 -14.29 4.01
C TRP A 15 4.75 -13.18 4.97
N LEU A 16 4.49 -13.33 6.26
CA LEU A 16 5.00 -12.42 7.29
C LEU A 16 6.54 -12.41 7.30
N SER A 17 7.18 -13.60 7.23
CA SER A 17 8.63 -13.70 7.10
C SER A 17 9.13 -13.02 5.82
N LYS A 18 8.40 -13.12 4.71
CA LYS A 18 8.76 -12.46 3.46
C LYS A 18 8.65 -10.94 3.53
N ILE A 19 7.60 -10.40 4.15
CA ILE A 19 7.48 -8.94 4.35
C ILE A 19 8.67 -8.42 5.19
N LYS A 20 9.11 -9.19 6.20
CA LYS A 20 10.30 -8.87 7.02
C LYS A 20 11.61 -8.80 6.21
N GLU A 21 11.69 -9.38 5.02
CA GLU A 21 12.90 -9.31 4.19
C GLU A 21 13.07 -7.93 3.52
N SER A 22 12.06 -7.04 3.56
CA SER A 22 12.09 -5.69 2.97
C SER A 22 13.25 -4.84 3.49
N ASP A 23 14.06 -4.27 2.60
CA ASP A 23 15.16 -3.34 2.96
C ASP A 23 14.68 -1.94 3.41
N TRP A 24 13.36 -1.69 3.37
CA TRP A 24 12.75 -0.41 3.69
C TRP A 24 12.17 -0.37 5.11
N GLY A 25 12.51 0.67 5.86
CA GLY A 25 12.11 0.85 7.27
C GLY A 25 10.58 0.83 7.50
N ALA A 26 9.78 1.45 6.62
CA ALA A 26 8.33 1.37 6.77
C ALA A 26 7.79 -0.04 6.45
N GLY A 27 8.47 -0.80 5.57
CA GLY A 27 8.17 -2.22 5.35
C GLY A 27 8.43 -3.07 6.61
N GLN A 28 9.51 -2.79 7.34
CA GLN A 28 9.77 -3.40 8.65
C GLN A 28 8.68 -3.04 9.68
N TYR A 29 8.20 -1.80 9.66
CA TYR A 29 7.10 -1.37 10.52
C TYR A 29 5.78 -2.10 10.18
N LEU A 30 5.47 -2.27 8.89
CA LEU A 30 4.32 -3.09 8.46
C LEU A 30 4.41 -4.52 8.99
N HIS A 31 5.60 -5.14 8.93
CA HIS A 31 5.83 -6.48 9.51
C HIS A 31 5.49 -6.50 11.00
N GLU A 32 5.96 -5.54 11.80
CA GLU A 32 5.65 -5.50 13.24
C GLU A 32 4.15 -5.29 13.50
N LEU A 33 3.48 -4.43 12.73
CA LEU A 33 2.03 -4.23 12.84
C LEU A 33 1.25 -5.52 12.53
N LEU A 34 1.65 -6.26 11.51
CA LEU A 34 1.02 -7.54 11.15
C LEU A 34 1.27 -8.62 12.20
N LYS A 35 2.51 -8.73 12.68
CA LYS A 35 2.92 -9.68 13.71
C LYS A 35 2.15 -9.45 15.03
N ASN A 36 1.95 -8.19 15.40
CA ASN A 36 1.24 -7.81 16.62
C ASN A 36 -0.27 -7.66 16.44
N GLN A 37 -0.81 -7.90 15.23
CA GLN A 37 -2.24 -7.77 14.89
C GLN A 37 -2.80 -6.35 15.08
N GLN A 38 -1.97 -5.32 14.90
CA GLN A 38 -2.31 -3.91 15.13
C GLN A 38 -2.64 -3.14 13.85
N LEU A 39 -2.38 -3.72 12.67
CA LEU A 39 -2.56 -3.01 11.40
C LEU A 39 -3.99 -2.49 11.20
N LYS A 40 -5.00 -3.34 11.43
CA LYS A 40 -6.41 -2.98 11.22
C LYS A 40 -6.93 -1.94 12.21
N GLU A 41 -6.49 -2.03 13.47
CA GLU A 41 -6.79 -1.01 14.48
C GLU A 41 -6.27 0.36 14.05
N LEU A 42 -5.06 0.40 13.48
CA LEU A 42 -4.42 1.64 13.01
C LEU A 42 -5.06 2.18 11.72
N THR A 43 -5.36 1.30 10.77
CA THR A 43 -5.62 1.70 9.36
C THR A 43 -7.04 1.46 8.87
N GLY A 44 -7.88 0.76 9.65
CA GLY A 44 -9.25 0.40 9.29
C GLY A 44 -9.49 -1.11 9.28
N GLU A 45 -10.73 -1.52 9.58
CA GLU A 45 -11.11 -2.95 9.61
C GLU A 45 -11.14 -3.55 8.20
N SER A 46 -11.42 -2.72 7.19
CA SER A 46 -11.41 -3.15 5.79
C SER A 46 -10.00 -3.20 5.18
N THR A 47 -8.94 -2.91 5.94
CA THR A 47 -7.57 -2.92 5.44
C THR A 47 -7.19 -4.27 4.84
N LYS A 48 -6.61 -4.21 3.65
CA LYS A 48 -6.02 -5.33 2.92
C LYS A 48 -4.52 -5.11 2.78
N VAL A 49 -3.75 -6.19 2.82
CA VAL A 49 -2.34 -6.19 2.38
C VAL A 49 -2.26 -7.01 1.10
N LEU A 50 -2.09 -6.31 -0.02
CA LEU A 50 -2.01 -6.88 -1.36
C LEU A 50 -0.57 -7.27 -1.65
N MET A 51 -0.35 -8.51 -2.07
CA MET A 51 0.96 -9.07 -2.32
C MET A 51 1.03 -9.64 -3.73
N LEU A 52 1.99 -9.18 -4.53
CA LEU A 52 2.33 -9.80 -5.80
C LEU A 52 3.37 -10.89 -5.50
N VAL A 53 3.04 -12.13 -5.82
CA VAL A 53 3.89 -13.29 -5.52
C VAL A 53 4.28 -14.04 -6.78
N ASP A 54 5.42 -14.70 -6.77
CA ASP A 54 5.88 -15.62 -7.81
C ASP A 54 6.33 -16.95 -7.19
N GLY A 55 5.40 -17.91 -7.13
CA GLY A 55 5.56 -19.09 -6.30
C GLY A 55 5.64 -18.69 -4.83
N GLU A 56 6.69 -19.13 -4.13
CA GLU A 56 6.92 -18.80 -2.71
C GLU A 56 7.63 -17.45 -2.50
N ASN A 57 7.93 -16.71 -3.57
CA ASN A 57 8.63 -15.45 -3.48
C ASN A 57 7.65 -14.27 -3.42
N LEU A 58 7.88 -13.35 -2.50
CA LEU A 58 7.19 -12.07 -2.45
C LEU A 58 7.92 -11.08 -3.35
N VAL A 59 7.24 -10.58 -4.39
CA VAL A 59 7.81 -9.68 -5.40
C VAL A 59 7.58 -8.22 -5.02
N SER A 60 6.37 -7.91 -4.55
CA SER A 60 5.93 -6.56 -4.22
C SER A 60 4.74 -6.62 -3.27
N PHE A 61 4.53 -5.59 -2.46
CA PHE A 61 3.33 -5.44 -1.64
C PHE A 61 2.86 -3.98 -1.56
N CYS A 62 1.60 -3.79 -1.20
CA CYS A 62 1.03 -2.52 -0.75
C CYS A 62 -0.15 -2.76 0.19
N THR A 63 -0.56 -1.75 0.94
CA THR A 63 -1.85 -1.76 1.63
C THR A 63 -2.93 -1.08 0.80
N PHE A 64 -4.18 -1.45 1.05
CA PHE A 64 -5.36 -0.70 0.64
C PHE A 64 -6.24 -0.56 1.88
N ALA A 65 -6.38 0.66 2.39
CA ALA A 65 -6.85 0.92 3.75
C ALA A 65 -7.74 2.16 3.86
N GLU A 66 -8.53 2.24 4.93
CA GLU A 66 -9.41 3.39 5.19
C GLU A 66 -8.61 4.63 5.58
N LYS A 67 -7.49 4.42 6.30
CA LYS A 67 -6.60 5.44 6.85
C LYS A 67 -5.14 5.14 6.50
N ASP A 68 -4.35 6.21 6.47
CA ASP A 68 -2.88 6.19 6.31
C ASP A 68 -2.24 7.22 7.25
N ASP A 69 -0.95 7.51 7.07
CA ASP A 69 -0.15 8.48 7.83
C ASP A 69 -0.62 9.94 7.74
N ILE A 70 -1.53 10.29 6.84
CA ILE A 70 -2.16 11.62 6.77
C ILE A 70 -3.40 11.66 7.66
N GLN A 71 -3.25 12.12 8.90
CA GLN A 71 -4.36 12.28 9.84
C GLN A 71 -4.25 13.60 10.64
N PRO A 72 -5.38 14.26 10.94
CA PRO A 72 -6.76 13.87 10.61
C PRO A 72 -7.17 14.21 9.17
N THR A 73 -7.99 13.37 8.54
CA THR A 73 -8.57 13.63 7.21
C THR A 73 -9.84 12.81 6.94
N ASP A 74 -10.71 13.33 6.08
CA ASP A 74 -11.88 12.61 5.54
C ASP A 74 -11.56 11.90 4.20
N LEU A 75 -10.34 12.05 3.69
CA LEU A 75 -9.93 11.37 2.46
C LEU A 75 -9.81 9.87 2.74
N THR A 76 -10.40 9.06 1.87
CA THR A 76 -10.40 7.61 1.96
C THR A 76 -10.83 7.03 0.61
N PRO A 77 -10.36 5.83 0.23
CA PRO A 77 -9.31 5.02 0.86
C PRO A 77 -7.91 5.43 0.40
N TRP A 78 -6.91 4.87 1.07
CA TRP A 78 -5.49 5.10 0.82
C TRP A 78 -4.79 3.83 0.34
N ILE A 79 -3.77 4.04 -0.49
CA ILE A 79 -2.77 3.01 -0.77
C ILE A 79 -1.47 3.41 -0.08
N GLY A 80 -1.09 2.63 0.92
CA GLY A 80 0.13 2.83 1.70
C GLY A 80 1.11 1.68 1.49
N TRP A 81 2.27 1.76 2.16
CA TRP A 81 3.31 0.74 2.15
C TRP A 81 3.63 0.13 0.77
N VAL A 82 3.75 0.97 -0.26
CA VAL A 82 4.03 0.51 -1.62
C VAL A 82 5.51 0.15 -1.76
N TYR A 83 5.81 -1.13 -1.94
CA TYR A 83 7.18 -1.61 -2.01
C TYR A 83 7.35 -2.72 -3.05
N THR A 84 8.45 -2.67 -3.80
CA THR A 84 8.92 -3.74 -4.69
C THR A 84 10.36 -4.08 -4.29
N PHE A 85 10.62 -5.38 -4.09
CA PHE A 85 11.93 -5.91 -3.72
C PHE A 85 12.99 -5.55 -4.78
N PRO A 86 14.23 -5.16 -4.38
CA PRO A 86 15.24 -4.59 -5.28
C PRO A 86 15.47 -5.36 -6.58
N GLU A 87 15.57 -6.68 -6.50
CA GLU A 87 15.82 -7.60 -7.59
C GLU A 87 14.67 -7.67 -8.62
N TYR A 88 13.48 -7.19 -8.25
CA TYR A 88 12.30 -7.14 -9.12
C TYR A 88 11.97 -5.72 -9.62
N ARG A 89 12.73 -4.70 -9.20
CA ARG A 89 12.52 -3.31 -9.64
C ARG A 89 12.78 -3.16 -11.15
N GLY A 90 12.20 -2.13 -11.76
CA GLY A 90 12.26 -1.90 -13.22
C GLY A 90 11.20 -2.63 -14.04
N ASN A 91 10.42 -3.53 -13.42
CA ASN A 91 9.36 -4.31 -14.09
C ASN A 91 7.94 -3.74 -13.89
N HIS A 92 7.80 -2.56 -13.28
CA HIS A 92 6.51 -1.90 -13.01
C HIS A 92 5.54 -2.71 -12.13
N TYR A 93 6.04 -3.60 -11.28
CA TYR A 93 5.20 -4.48 -10.45
C TYR A 93 4.34 -3.74 -9.40
N SER A 94 4.82 -2.63 -8.85
CA SER A 94 3.97 -1.78 -8.01
C SER A 94 2.71 -1.32 -8.75
N GLY A 95 2.82 -1.02 -10.05
CA GLY A 95 1.67 -0.63 -10.88
C GLY A 95 0.60 -1.73 -11.00
N LYS A 96 0.98 -3.01 -10.94
CA LYS A 96 0.01 -4.12 -10.92
C LYS A 96 -0.83 -4.11 -9.63
N LEU A 97 -0.18 -3.84 -8.50
CA LEU A 97 -0.85 -3.74 -7.21
C LEU A 97 -1.74 -2.50 -7.13
N LEU A 98 -1.26 -1.35 -7.63
CA LEU A 98 -2.07 -0.12 -7.74
C LEU A 98 -3.33 -0.37 -8.56
N GLY A 99 -3.22 -0.94 -9.77
CA GLY A 99 -4.38 -1.25 -10.61
C GLY A 99 -5.35 -2.25 -9.98
N TYR A 100 -4.86 -3.19 -9.19
CA TYR A 100 -5.73 -4.11 -8.44
C TYR A 100 -6.48 -3.39 -7.31
N ALA A 101 -5.81 -2.53 -6.54
CA ALA A 101 -6.46 -1.69 -5.54
C ALA A 101 -7.49 -0.74 -6.16
N GLU A 102 -7.19 -0.16 -7.33
CA GLU A 102 -8.15 0.62 -8.13
C GLU A 102 -9.40 -0.21 -8.51
N THR A 103 -9.21 -1.47 -8.91
CA THR A 103 -10.32 -2.36 -9.25
C THR A 103 -11.21 -2.64 -8.04
N LEU A 104 -10.61 -2.96 -6.88
CA LEU A 104 -11.35 -3.18 -5.63
C LEU A 104 -12.19 -1.95 -5.25
N ALA A 105 -11.61 -0.76 -5.37
CA ALA A 105 -12.32 0.48 -5.08
C ALA A 105 -13.49 0.72 -6.03
N VAL A 106 -13.32 0.47 -7.34
CA VAL A 106 -14.42 0.58 -8.32
C VAL A 106 -15.56 -0.39 -7.98
N GLU A 107 -15.24 -1.62 -7.61
CA GLU A 107 -16.22 -2.63 -7.19
C GLU A 107 -17.03 -2.19 -5.96
N ASP A 108 -16.41 -1.45 -5.05
CA ASP A 108 -17.03 -0.86 -3.86
C ASP A 108 -17.71 0.50 -4.13
N GLY A 109 -17.78 0.96 -5.39
CA GLY A 109 -18.41 2.23 -5.77
C GLY A 109 -17.63 3.48 -5.37
N ILE A 110 -16.35 3.33 -5.04
CA ILE A 110 -15.44 4.41 -4.65
C ILE A 110 -14.98 5.16 -5.91
N LYS A 111 -14.91 6.49 -5.81
CA LYS A 111 -14.63 7.39 -6.95
C LYS A 111 -13.21 7.94 -6.99
N ALA A 112 -12.47 7.79 -5.90
CA ALA A 112 -11.10 8.29 -5.79
C ALA A 112 -10.30 7.48 -4.77
N ILE A 113 -8.99 7.33 -5.01
CA ILE A 113 -8.02 6.76 -4.05
C ILE A 113 -6.87 7.74 -3.87
N TYR A 114 -6.26 7.72 -2.69
CA TYR A 114 -5.20 8.64 -2.29
C TYR A 114 -3.89 7.92 -1.96
N ILE A 115 -2.77 8.60 -2.17
CA ILE A 115 -1.43 8.17 -1.78
C ILE A 115 -0.68 9.37 -1.19
N SER A 116 -0.06 9.18 -0.03
CA SER A 116 0.90 10.13 0.53
C SER A 116 2.33 9.74 0.13
N THR A 117 3.16 10.72 -0.23
CA THR A 117 4.55 10.46 -0.62
C THR A 117 5.38 11.74 -0.68
N ASN A 118 6.69 11.59 -0.48
CA ASN A 118 7.68 12.63 -0.78
C ASN A 118 8.31 12.48 -2.17
N HIS A 119 7.82 11.55 -2.99
CA HIS A 119 8.32 11.35 -4.36
C HIS A 119 7.53 12.19 -5.38
N GLU A 120 8.25 12.65 -6.41
CA GLU A 120 7.68 13.27 -7.61
C GLU A 120 7.97 12.39 -8.83
N GLY A 121 6.98 12.23 -9.71
CA GLY A 121 7.04 11.41 -10.93
C GLY A 121 6.79 9.90 -10.73
N LEU A 122 6.72 9.41 -9.49
CA LEU A 122 6.54 7.98 -9.21
C LEU A 122 5.12 7.49 -9.44
N TYR A 123 4.10 8.25 -9.05
CA TYR A 123 2.70 7.82 -9.15
C TYR A 123 1.99 8.42 -10.37
N GLU A 124 2.52 9.52 -10.89
CA GLU A 124 2.03 10.23 -12.07
C GLU A 124 2.08 9.35 -13.32
N LYS A 125 3.08 8.48 -13.43
CA LYS A 125 3.15 7.46 -14.50
C LYS A 125 2.01 6.44 -14.44
N TYR A 126 1.31 6.33 -13.32
CA TYR A 126 0.12 5.48 -13.13
C TYR A 126 -1.19 6.30 -13.12
N GLY A 127 -1.15 7.57 -13.53
CA GLY A 127 -2.36 8.40 -13.65
C GLY A 127 -2.80 9.11 -12.38
N TYR A 128 -2.05 8.98 -11.28
CA TYR A 128 -2.25 9.80 -10.09
C TYR A 128 -1.86 11.25 -10.37
N LYS A 129 -2.60 12.19 -9.80
CA LYS A 129 -2.36 13.63 -9.95
C LYS A 129 -2.05 14.22 -8.58
N PHE A 130 -1.10 15.14 -8.54
CA PHE A 130 -0.85 15.90 -7.33
C PHE A 130 -2.14 16.60 -6.89
N PHE A 131 -2.51 16.42 -5.63
CA PHE A 131 -3.72 17.00 -5.05
C PHE A 131 -3.39 18.22 -4.20
N LYS A 132 -2.60 18.02 -3.14
CA LYS A 132 -2.13 19.08 -2.22
C LYS A 132 -1.03 18.55 -1.30
N VAL A 133 -0.36 19.44 -0.58
CA VAL A 133 0.49 19.08 0.57
C VAL A 133 -0.37 18.98 1.83
N MET A 134 -0.14 17.96 2.64
CA MET A 134 -0.78 17.75 3.94
C MET A 134 0.27 17.40 4.99
N LYS A 135 -0.10 17.52 6.27
CA LYS A 135 0.73 17.04 7.37
C LYS A 135 0.49 15.56 7.63
N ASP A 136 1.57 14.81 7.81
CA ASP A 136 1.49 13.46 8.37
C ASP A 136 1.35 13.50 9.90
N ILE A 137 1.23 12.31 10.51
CA ILE A 137 1.13 12.13 11.96
C ILE A 137 2.37 12.62 12.73
N GLU A 138 3.52 12.79 12.09
CA GLU A 138 4.73 13.36 12.70
C GLU A 138 4.78 14.89 12.56
N GLY A 139 3.85 15.49 11.80
CA GLY A 139 3.79 16.92 11.54
C GLY A 139 4.65 17.37 10.36
N GLU A 140 5.19 16.42 9.59
CA GLU A 140 6.02 16.68 8.42
C GLU A 140 5.14 16.90 7.18
N ASP A 141 5.66 17.67 6.22
CA ASP A 141 4.98 17.88 4.95
C ASP A 141 5.06 16.63 4.08
N SER A 142 3.91 16.18 3.59
CA SER A 142 3.80 15.07 2.64
C SER A 142 2.92 15.47 1.47
N ARG A 143 3.30 15.06 0.25
CA ARG A 143 2.48 15.31 -0.94
C ARG A 143 1.41 14.24 -1.02
N VAL A 144 0.16 14.69 -1.15
CA VAL A 144 -0.96 13.80 -1.40
C VAL A 144 -1.27 13.81 -2.89
N TYR A 145 -1.35 12.63 -3.46
CA TYR A 145 -1.79 12.38 -4.83
C TYR A 145 -3.17 11.72 -4.83
N VAL A 146 -3.95 11.99 -5.87
CA VAL A 146 -5.29 11.41 -6.06
C VAL A 146 -5.38 10.74 -7.42
N ARG A 147 -6.03 9.58 -7.46
CA ARG A 147 -6.50 8.92 -8.67
C ARG A 147 -8.02 8.91 -8.66
N HIS A 148 -8.64 9.58 -9.63
CA HIS A 148 -10.07 9.44 -9.87
C HIS A 148 -10.32 8.18 -10.70
N LEU A 149 -11.29 7.38 -10.27
CA LEU A 149 -11.64 6.07 -10.82
C LEU A 149 -12.83 6.15 -11.78
#